data_AF-A0A737INA4-F1
#
_entry.id   AF-A0A737INA4-F1
#
_cell.length_a   1.000
_cell.length_b   1.000
_cell.length_c   1.000
_cell.angle_alpha   90.00
_cell.angle_beta   90.00
_cell.angle_gamma   90.00
#
_symmetry.space_group_name_H-M   'P 1'
#
loop_
_entity.id
_entity.type
_entity.pdbx_description
1 polymer ?
#
loop_
_entity_poly.entity_id
_entity_poly.type
_entity_poly.pdbx_seq_one_letter_code
_entity_poly.pdbx_strand_id
1 'polypeptide(L)'
;MSDHAPPGPVRRPGLLGWIALLPGVLVGFCLGAWMLAIALEWLDDALFWRNACASHSEQVLQATWQWWRGSASAPVWLVEDQALASDTLQQGIAALVHSLNRQSGLFWTETATTVIRCALLSAGNVTLTFLLRLAILLQALPLFALTITIGLIDGLVRRDLRRFGAGHESGFVYHHARRMISSSLIATGLVWLAVPIFLEPEYVLIPGAILIGLTASVAFGAFKKHL
;
A
#
# COMPACT_ATOMS: atom_id res chain seq x y z
N MET A 1 -39.75 -30.06 7.41
CA MET A 1 -38.32 -29.79 7.69
C MET A 1 -37.65 -29.55 6.35
N SER A 2 -37.13 -28.35 6.12
CA SER A 2 -36.54 -27.95 4.84
C SER A 2 -35.07 -28.40 4.78
N ASP A 3 -34.78 -29.39 3.95
CA ASP A 3 -33.43 -29.87 3.66
C ASP A 3 -32.58 -28.75 3.06
N HIS A 4 -31.71 -28.15 3.89
CA HIS A 4 -30.65 -27.27 3.40
C HIS A 4 -29.51 -28.15 2.89
N ALA A 5 -29.45 -28.34 1.57
CA ALA A 5 -28.28 -28.95 0.95
C ALA A 5 -27.02 -28.11 1.27
N PRO A 6 -25.89 -28.73 1.65
CA PRO A 6 -24.66 -28.00 1.91
C PRO A 6 -24.20 -27.29 0.62
N PRO A 7 -23.72 -26.04 0.70
CA PRO A 7 -23.23 -25.33 -0.47
C PRO A 7 -22.11 -26.16 -1.12
N GLY A 8 -22.24 -26.42 -2.43
CA GLY A 8 -21.28 -27.19 -3.20
C GLY A 8 -19.87 -26.59 -3.12
N PRO A 9 -18.81 -27.40 -3.28
CA PRO A 9 -17.44 -26.92 -3.17
C PRO A 9 -17.18 -25.82 -4.19
N VAL A 10 -16.90 -24.60 -3.69
CA VAL A 10 -16.54 -23.45 -4.52
C VAL A 10 -15.32 -23.84 -5.34
N ARG A 11 -15.49 -23.93 -6.68
CA ARG A 11 -14.45 -24.28 -7.62
C ARG A 11 -13.34 -23.23 -7.49
N ARG A 12 -12.17 -23.64 -6.97
CA ARG A 12 -11.02 -22.75 -6.88
C ARG A 12 -10.65 -22.33 -8.31
N PRO A 13 -10.46 -21.02 -8.57
CA PRO A 13 -10.06 -20.58 -9.89
C PRO A 13 -8.74 -21.26 -10.28
N GLY A 14 -8.67 -21.78 -11.51
CA GLY A 14 -7.41 -22.26 -12.07
C GLY A 14 -6.40 -21.11 -12.20
N LEU A 15 -5.13 -21.43 -12.52
CA LEU A 15 -4.04 -20.44 -12.64
C LEU A 15 -4.43 -19.22 -13.51
N LEU A 16 -5.07 -19.47 -14.66
CA LEU A 16 -5.57 -18.43 -15.57
C LEU A 16 -6.68 -17.56 -14.94
N GLY A 17 -7.60 -18.17 -14.19
CA GLY A 17 -8.64 -17.46 -13.47
C GLY A 17 -8.07 -16.59 -12.35
N TRP A 18 -6.99 -17.06 -11.69
CA TRP A 18 -6.31 -16.28 -10.66
C TRP A 18 -5.59 -15.06 -11.25
N ILE A 19 -4.91 -15.23 -12.39
CA ILE A 19 -4.26 -14.11 -13.11
C ILE A 19 -5.29 -13.07 -13.56
N ALA A 20 -6.45 -13.49 -14.06
CA ALA A 20 -7.52 -12.58 -14.46
C ALA A 20 -8.11 -11.77 -13.27
N LEU A 21 -8.07 -12.33 -12.06
CA LEU A 21 -8.56 -11.68 -10.83
C LEU A 21 -7.53 -10.73 -10.21
N LEU A 22 -6.24 -10.91 -10.48
CA LEU A 22 -5.16 -10.11 -9.87
C LEU A 22 -5.31 -8.59 -10.06
N PRO A 23 -5.61 -8.06 -11.25
CA PRO A 23 -5.78 -6.63 -11.44
C PRO A 23 -6.89 -6.06 -10.56
N GLY A 24 -8.02 -6.77 -10.45
CA GLY A 24 -9.15 -6.35 -9.62
C GLY A 24 -8.80 -6.35 -8.12
N VAL A 25 -8.05 -7.36 -7.65
CA VAL A 25 -7.58 -7.43 -6.26
C VAL A 25 -6.61 -6.28 -5.97
N LEU A 26 -5.70 -5.97 -6.89
CA LEU A 26 -4.74 -4.88 -6.73
C LEU A 26 -5.45 -3.53 -6.68
N VAL A 27 -6.39 -3.28 -7.60
CA VAL A 27 -7.20 -2.05 -7.61
C VAL A 27 -8.00 -1.92 -6.32
N GLY A 28 -8.64 -3.01 -5.86
CA GLY A 28 -9.37 -3.01 -4.59
C GLY A 28 -8.48 -2.72 -3.38
N PHE A 29 -7.26 -3.29 -3.35
CA PHE A 29 -6.28 -2.99 -2.31
C PHE A 29 -5.84 -1.53 -2.33
N CYS A 30 -5.51 -0.98 -3.51
CA CYS A 30 -5.13 0.42 -3.66
C CYS A 30 -6.26 1.36 -3.23
N LEU A 31 -7.50 1.10 -3.65
CA LEU A 31 -8.66 1.90 -3.24
C LEU A 31 -8.90 1.83 -1.73
N GLY A 32 -8.81 0.63 -1.14
CA GLY A 32 -8.94 0.45 0.31
C GLY A 32 -7.84 1.17 1.09
N ALA A 33 -6.59 1.08 0.64
CA ALA A 33 -5.46 1.78 1.25
C ALA A 33 -5.59 3.30 1.11
N TRP A 34 -6.08 3.80 -0.02
CA TRP A 34 -6.34 5.22 -0.26
C TRP A 34 -7.43 5.77 0.66
N MET A 35 -8.55 5.05 0.80
CA MET A 35 -9.60 5.42 1.76
C MET A 35 -9.09 5.40 3.20
N LEU A 36 -8.26 4.40 3.56
CA LEU A 36 -7.64 4.32 4.87
C LEU A 36 -6.69 5.49 5.12
N ALA A 37 -5.87 5.88 4.14
CA ALA A 37 -4.98 7.03 4.23
C ALA A 37 -5.75 8.34 4.51
N ILE A 38 -6.84 8.59 3.77
CA ILE A 38 -7.69 9.77 4.01
C ILE A 38 -8.31 9.72 5.41
N ALA A 39 -8.83 8.56 5.82
CA ALA A 39 -9.44 8.42 7.14
C ALA A 39 -8.42 8.64 8.27
N LEU A 40 -7.19 8.14 8.12
CA LEU A 40 -6.12 8.33 9.10
C LEU A 40 -5.66 9.79 9.15
N GLU A 41 -5.55 10.48 8.02
CA GLU A 41 -5.24 11.90 7.98
C GLU A 41 -6.30 12.72 8.72
N TRP A 42 -7.58 12.48 8.42
CA TRP A 42 -8.68 13.20 9.08
C TRP A 42 -8.76 12.88 10.58
N LEU A 43 -8.41 11.65 10.97
CA LEU A 43 -8.33 11.25 12.37
C LEU A 43 -7.17 11.95 13.08
N ASP A 44 -6.00 12.06 12.44
CA ASP A 44 -4.83 12.74 12.98
C ASP A 44 -5.08 14.25 13.14
N ASP A 45 -5.66 14.88 12.11
CA ASP A 45 -6.09 16.28 12.16
C ASP A 45 -7.11 16.53 13.30
N ALA A 46 -8.06 15.62 13.50
CA ALA A 46 -9.07 15.76 14.56
C ALA A 46 -8.48 15.59 15.98
N LEU A 47 -7.51 14.69 16.15
CA LEU A 47 -6.92 14.35 17.44
C LEU A 47 -5.79 15.32 17.83
N PHE A 48 -4.85 15.57 16.91
CA PHE A 48 -3.62 16.29 17.17
C PHE A 48 -3.70 17.73 16.63
N TRP A 49 -4.09 17.93 15.37
CA TRP A 49 -4.04 19.24 14.69
C TRP A 49 -5.38 19.96 14.57
N ARG A 50 -5.90 20.36 15.74
CA ARG A 50 -7.06 21.25 15.82
C ARG A 50 -6.72 22.60 15.16
N ASN A 51 -7.40 22.91 14.05
CA ASN A 51 -7.42 24.19 13.33
C ASN A 51 -6.32 24.43 12.27
N ALA A 52 -5.54 23.42 11.89
CA ALA A 52 -4.40 23.62 10.97
C ALA A 52 -4.73 23.59 9.46
N CYS A 53 -6.02 23.51 9.08
CA CYS A 53 -6.54 23.50 7.69
C CYS A 53 -5.54 22.97 6.63
N ALA A 54 -5.43 21.65 6.50
CA ALA A 54 -4.61 20.94 5.52
C ALA A 54 -3.07 21.19 5.57
N SER A 55 -2.55 21.98 6.50
CA SER A 55 -1.11 22.29 6.53
C SER A 55 -0.23 21.05 6.77
N HIS A 56 -0.72 20.06 7.53
CA HIS A 56 0.00 18.81 7.80
C HIS A 56 0.15 17.98 6.51
N SER A 57 -0.96 17.73 5.82
CA SER A 57 -0.97 17.05 4.51
C SER A 57 -0.04 17.71 3.49
N GLU A 58 0.05 19.05 3.49
CA GLU A 58 0.91 19.81 2.59
C GLU A 58 2.40 19.61 2.94
N GLN A 59 2.75 19.65 4.22
CA GLN A 59 4.12 19.39 4.68
C GLN A 59 4.57 17.98 4.33
N VAL A 60 3.71 16.98 4.54
CA VAL A 60 4.00 15.58 4.17
C VAL A 60 4.17 15.44 2.66
N LEU A 61 3.33 16.11 1.86
CA LEU A 61 3.44 16.13 0.40
C LEU A 61 4.76 16.74 -0.06
N GLN A 62 5.10 17.93 0.44
CA GLN A 62 6.33 18.61 0.08
C GLN A 62 7.57 17.81 0.49
N ALA A 63 7.59 17.24 1.69
CA ALA A 63 8.69 16.40 2.17
C ALA A 63 8.86 15.12 1.31
N THR A 64 7.75 14.43 1.02
CA THR A 64 7.75 13.23 0.17
C THR A 64 8.24 13.56 -1.24
N TRP A 65 7.80 14.70 -1.78
CA TRP A 65 8.18 15.16 -3.10
C TRP A 65 9.66 15.58 -3.18
N GLN A 66 10.16 16.30 -2.18
CA GLN A 66 11.56 16.70 -2.11
C GLN A 66 12.48 15.48 -2.01
N TRP A 67 12.11 14.50 -1.18
CA TRP A 67 12.82 13.24 -1.08
C TRP A 67 12.84 12.50 -2.43
N TRP A 68 11.68 12.36 -3.07
CA TRP A 68 11.56 11.68 -4.37
C TRP A 68 12.45 12.35 -5.42
N ARG A 69 12.42 13.68 -5.52
CA ARG A 69 13.25 14.45 -6.47
C ARG A 69 14.75 14.31 -6.19
N GLY A 70 15.14 14.17 -4.92
CA GLY A 70 16.54 13.95 -4.54
C GLY A 70 17.03 12.51 -4.76
N SER A 71 16.12 11.55 -4.92
CA SER A 71 16.48 10.15 -5.12
C SER A 71 16.97 9.90 -6.55
N ALA A 72 18.11 9.22 -6.68
CA ALA A 72 18.72 8.90 -7.99
C ALA A 72 17.88 7.97 -8.87
N SER A 73 16.83 7.37 -8.31
CA SER A 73 15.97 6.40 -8.96
C SER A 73 14.68 7.02 -9.52
N ALA A 74 14.44 8.33 -9.32
CA ALA A 74 13.24 8.99 -9.81
C ALA A 74 13.26 9.13 -11.36
N PRO A 75 12.29 8.53 -12.08
CA PRO A 75 12.17 8.75 -13.51
C PRO A 75 11.76 10.20 -13.77
N VAL A 76 12.49 10.91 -14.63
CA VAL A 76 12.23 12.33 -14.97
C VAL A 76 10.80 12.55 -15.48
N TRP A 77 10.28 11.63 -16.31
CA TRP A 77 8.93 11.72 -16.85
C TRP A 77 7.84 11.70 -15.75
N LEU A 78 8.05 10.91 -14.69
CA LEU A 78 7.10 10.83 -13.57
C LEU A 78 7.12 12.12 -12.73
N VAL A 79 8.27 12.81 -12.68
CA VAL A 79 8.41 14.10 -11.99
C VAL A 79 7.67 15.21 -12.75
N GLU A 80 7.74 15.20 -14.08
CA GLU A 80 7.01 16.17 -14.92
C GLU A 80 5.50 15.93 -14.87
N ASP A 81 5.06 14.68 -15.01
CA ASP A 81 3.64 14.30 -14.93
C ASP A 81 3.02 14.64 -13.57
N GLN A 82 3.77 14.47 -12.47
CA GLN A 82 3.27 14.81 -11.13
C GLN A 82 3.08 16.33 -10.96
N ALA A 83 3.96 17.15 -11.55
CA ALA A 83 3.79 18.61 -11.49
C ALA A 83 2.50 19.03 -12.21
N LEU A 84 2.24 18.46 -13.40
CA LEU A 84 1.01 18.68 -14.16
C LEU A 84 -0.23 18.15 -13.41
N ALA A 85 -0.15 16.97 -12.81
CA ALA A 85 -1.24 16.37 -12.03
C ALA A 85 -1.56 17.20 -10.78
N SER A 86 -0.54 17.75 -10.11
CA SER A 86 -0.72 18.61 -8.94
C SER A 86 -1.42 19.92 -9.31
N ASP A 87 -1.03 20.56 -10.40
CA ASP A 87 -1.60 21.82 -10.85
C ASP A 87 -3.06 21.65 -11.30
N THR A 88 -3.34 20.62 -12.11
CA THR A 88 -4.71 20.30 -12.55
C THR A 88 -5.62 19.94 -11.38
N LEU A 89 -5.13 19.17 -10.40
CA LEU A 89 -5.89 18.82 -9.20
C LEU A 89 -6.17 20.06 -8.33
N GLN A 90 -5.18 20.92 -8.12
CA GLN A 90 -5.34 22.15 -7.34
C GLN A 90 -6.31 23.12 -8.01
N GLN A 91 -6.24 23.28 -9.34
CA GLN A 91 -7.19 24.07 -10.12
C GLN A 91 -8.61 23.51 -10.03
N GLY A 92 -8.78 22.18 -10.12
CA GLY A 92 -10.06 21.51 -9.97
C GLY A 92 -10.67 21.69 -8.58
N ILE A 93 -9.86 21.55 -7.53
CA ILE A 93 -10.26 21.78 -6.13
C ILE A 93 -10.66 23.25 -5.94
N ALA A 94 -9.87 24.20 -6.43
CA ALA A 94 -10.17 25.62 -6.34
C ALA A 94 -11.50 25.98 -7.05
N ALA A 95 -11.72 25.45 -8.26
CA ALA A 95 -12.97 25.62 -8.99
C ALA A 95 -14.18 25.04 -8.24
N LEU A 96 -14.02 23.86 -7.62
CA LEU A 96 -15.07 23.24 -6.82
C LEU A 96 -15.39 24.09 -5.58
N VAL A 97 -14.37 24.58 -4.87
CA VAL A 97 -14.54 25.48 -3.71
C VAL A 97 -15.26 26.75 -4.10
N HIS A 98 -14.89 27.38 -5.22
CA HIS A 98 -15.59 28.57 -5.72
C HIS A 98 -17.04 28.31 -6.10
N SER A 99 -17.33 27.15 -6.71
CA SER A 99 -18.70 26.73 -7.03
C SER A 99 -19.54 26.51 -5.77
N LEU A 100 -18.97 25.81 -4.77
CA LEU A 100 -19.61 25.58 -3.47
C LEU A 100 -19.88 26.88 -2.72
N ASN A 101 -18.94 27.84 -2.77
CA ASN A 101 -19.10 29.15 -2.12
C ASN A 101 -20.15 30.04 -2.81
N ARG A 102 -20.43 29.82 -4.10
CA ARG A 102 -21.50 30.50 -4.82
C ARG A 102 -22.88 29.96 -4.41
N GLN A 103 -22.97 28.66 -4.10
CA GLN A 103 -24.22 27.98 -3.76
C GLN A 103 -24.54 28.03 -2.26
N SER A 104 -23.54 28.29 -1.41
CA SER A 104 -23.67 28.34 0.06
C SER A 104 -24.51 29.51 0.60
N GLY A 105 -24.69 30.58 -0.18
CA GLY A 105 -25.49 31.74 0.22
C GLY A 105 -26.97 31.45 0.52
N LEU A 106 -27.47 30.25 0.22
CA LEU A 106 -28.86 29.84 0.46
C LEU A 106 -29.06 28.89 1.65
N PHE A 107 -28.01 28.25 2.21
CA PHE A 107 -28.22 27.18 3.22
C PHE A 107 -27.06 26.87 4.18
N TRP A 108 -25.83 27.36 3.94
CA TRP A 108 -24.65 26.93 4.71
C TRP A 108 -24.07 28.07 5.55
N THR A 109 -23.72 27.81 6.80
CA THR A 109 -22.99 28.75 7.67
C THR A 109 -21.54 28.92 7.18
N GLU A 110 -20.93 30.08 7.45
CA GLU A 110 -19.52 30.35 7.10
C GLU A 110 -18.54 29.31 7.69
N THR A 111 -18.91 28.69 8.80
CA THR A 111 -18.16 27.59 9.40
C THR A 111 -18.18 26.32 8.54
N ALA A 112 -19.30 25.97 7.92
CA ALA A 112 -19.40 24.75 7.12
C ALA A 112 -18.58 24.85 5.82
N THR A 113 -18.58 26.03 5.17
CA THR A 113 -17.79 26.24 3.95
C THR A 113 -16.29 26.15 4.21
N THR A 114 -15.82 26.66 5.36
CA THR A 114 -14.41 26.55 5.76
C THR A 114 -13.99 25.10 6.01
N VAL A 115 -14.80 24.30 6.71
CA VAL A 115 -14.52 22.88 6.97
C VAL A 115 -14.48 22.07 5.67
N ILE A 116 -15.45 22.27 4.78
CA ILE A 116 -15.49 21.58 3.48
C ILE A 116 -14.25 21.93 2.64
N ARG A 117 -13.86 23.21 2.62
CA ARG A 117 -12.65 23.65 1.92
C ARG A 117 -11.40 22.96 2.46
N CYS A 118 -11.22 22.95 3.78
CA CYS A 118 -10.06 22.31 4.40
C CYS A 118 -10.03 20.80 4.15
N ALA A 119 -11.18 20.13 4.25
CA ALA A 119 -11.28 18.69 4.00
C ALA A 119 -10.93 18.33 2.55
N LEU A 120 -11.36 19.15 1.59
CA LEU A 120 -11.09 18.92 0.17
C LEU A 120 -9.62 19.17 -0.19
N LEU A 121 -9.00 20.21 0.37
CA LEU A 121 -7.57 20.49 0.21
C LEU A 121 -6.71 19.37 0.83
N SER A 122 -7.04 18.95 2.05
CA SER A 122 -6.36 17.84 2.74
C SER A 122 -6.48 16.55 1.92
N ALA A 123 -7.69 16.19 1.47
CA ALA A 123 -7.90 15.00 0.65
C ALA A 123 -7.12 15.05 -0.68
N GLY A 124 -7.02 16.22 -1.32
CA GLY A 124 -6.22 16.42 -2.53
C GLY A 124 -4.71 16.26 -2.30
N ASN A 125 -4.19 16.73 -1.17
CA ASN A 125 -2.79 16.52 -0.84
C ASN A 125 -2.51 15.04 -0.53
N VAL A 126 -3.43 14.37 0.19
CA VAL A 126 -3.33 12.93 0.49
C VAL A 126 -3.41 12.07 -0.77
N THR A 127 -4.20 12.43 -1.78
CA THR A 127 -4.21 11.69 -3.06
C THR A 127 -2.86 11.79 -3.76
N LEU A 128 -2.26 12.98 -3.80
CA LEU A 128 -0.96 13.19 -4.42
C LEU A 128 0.16 12.45 -3.68
N THR A 129 0.16 12.47 -2.33
CA THR A 129 1.13 11.68 -1.55
C THR A 129 0.94 10.19 -1.76
N PHE A 130 -0.30 9.72 -1.82
CA PHE A 130 -0.62 8.32 -2.06
C PHE A 130 -0.08 7.86 -3.42
N LEU A 131 -0.27 8.65 -4.48
CA LEU A 131 0.26 8.34 -5.82
C LEU A 131 1.79 8.29 -5.83
N LEU A 132 2.45 9.24 -5.17
CA LEU A 132 3.91 9.22 -5.03
C LEU A 132 4.39 7.97 -4.29
N ARG A 133 3.75 7.61 -3.18
CA ARG A 133 4.09 6.42 -2.41
C ARG A 133 3.80 5.13 -3.15
N LEU A 134 2.74 5.10 -3.97
CA LEU A 134 2.45 4.00 -4.86
C LEU A 134 3.55 3.84 -5.92
N ALA A 135 4.03 4.93 -6.51
CA ALA A 135 5.15 4.89 -7.45
C ALA A 135 6.45 4.38 -6.80
N ILE A 136 6.77 4.86 -5.59
CA ILE A 136 7.91 4.36 -4.79
C ILE A 136 7.75 2.84 -4.53
N LEU A 137 6.55 2.40 -4.17
CA LEU A 137 6.27 0.99 -3.90
C LEU A 137 6.43 0.13 -5.15
N LEU A 138 5.95 0.62 -6.31
CA LEU A 138 6.12 -0.04 -7.60
C LEU A 138 7.61 -0.17 -7.98
N GLN A 139 8.42 0.85 -7.68
CA GLN A 139 9.88 0.80 -7.87
C GLN A 139 10.57 -0.16 -6.89
N ALA A 140 10.00 -0.39 -5.71
CA ALA A 140 10.52 -1.35 -4.73
C ALA A 140 10.13 -2.81 -5.03
N LEU A 141 9.15 -3.07 -5.91
CA LEU A 141 8.78 -4.43 -6.32
C LEU A 141 9.95 -5.31 -6.80
N PRO A 142 10.89 -4.85 -7.65
CA PRO A 142 12.06 -5.64 -8.03
C PRO A 142 12.92 -6.01 -6.81
N LEU A 143 13.04 -5.14 -5.80
CA LEU A 143 13.77 -5.45 -4.57
C LEU A 143 13.07 -6.57 -3.77
N PHE A 144 11.74 -6.52 -3.64
CA PHE A 144 10.98 -7.60 -3.02
C PHE A 144 11.10 -8.91 -3.80
N ALA A 145 11.07 -8.85 -5.14
CA ALA A 145 11.29 -10.04 -5.97
C ALA A 145 12.67 -10.66 -5.71
N LEU A 146 13.73 -9.85 -5.66
CA LEU A 146 15.09 -10.33 -5.37
C LEU A 146 15.24 -10.93 -3.97
N THR A 147 14.66 -10.32 -2.95
CA THR A 147 14.71 -10.88 -1.59
C THR A 147 13.96 -12.20 -1.47
N ILE A 148 12.84 -12.35 -2.19
CA ILE A 148 12.12 -13.62 -2.29
C ILE A 148 12.95 -14.67 -3.03
N THR A 149 13.65 -14.34 -4.13
CA THR A 149 14.51 -15.30 -4.85
C THR A 149 15.72 -15.72 -4.01
N ILE A 150 16.34 -14.80 -3.28
CA ILE A 150 17.42 -15.12 -2.33
C ILE A 150 16.90 -16.06 -1.24
N GLY A 151 15.74 -15.73 -0.64
CA GLY A 151 15.10 -16.60 0.34
C GLY A 151 14.77 -17.98 -0.23
N LEU A 152 14.29 -18.05 -1.47
CA LEU A 152 14.05 -19.31 -2.18
C LEU A 152 15.34 -20.14 -2.33
N ILE A 153 16.42 -19.55 -2.83
CA ILE A 153 17.70 -20.25 -3.02
C ILE A 153 18.23 -20.78 -1.68
N ASP A 154 18.27 -19.94 -0.65
CA ASP A 154 18.71 -20.32 0.69
C ASP A 154 17.83 -21.40 1.32
N GLY A 155 16.50 -21.28 1.16
CA GLY A 155 15.55 -22.31 1.58
C GLY A 155 15.79 -23.65 0.88
N LEU A 156 16.05 -23.65 -0.43
CA LEU A 156 16.37 -24.86 -1.20
C LEU A 156 17.68 -25.51 -0.73
N VAL A 157 18.73 -24.72 -0.45
CA VAL A 157 20.01 -25.22 0.08
C VAL A 157 19.81 -25.88 1.45
N ARG A 158 19.07 -25.24 2.36
CA ARG A 158 18.76 -25.83 3.68
C ARG A 158 17.96 -27.12 3.56
N ARG A 159 17.03 -27.17 2.61
CA ARG A 159 16.24 -28.37 2.33
C ARG A 159 17.13 -29.52 1.85
N ASP A 160 18.06 -29.24 0.95
CA ASP A 160 18.98 -30.26 0.42
C ASP A 160 19.92 -30.78 1.51
N LEU A 161 20.48 -29.90 2.35
CA LEU A 161 21.26 -30.29 3.54
C LEU A 161 20.45 -31.16 4.51
N ARG A 162 19.19 -30.80 4.79
CA ARG A 162 18.31 -31.60 5.67
C ARG A 162 18.07 -33.01 5.11
N ARG A 163 17.95 -33.13 3.79
CA ARG A 163 17.74 -34.41 3.11
C ARG A 163 18.95 -35.34 3.29
N PHE A 164 20.17 -34.81 3.23
CA PHE A 164 21.38 -35.58 3.52
C PHE A 164 21.57 -35.87 5.02
N GLY A 165 21.11 -34.97 5.89
CA GLY A 165 21.25 -35.08 7.35
C GLY A 165 20.14 -35.83 8.10
N ALA A 166 19.19 -36.50 7.41
CA ALA A 166 18.06 -37.21 8.02
C ALA A 166 17.22 -36.36 9.01
N GLY A 167 17.09 -35.04 8.77
CA GLY A 167 16.36 -34.14 9.66
C GLY A 167 14.83 -34.28 9.57
N HIS A 168 14.13 -34.00 10.67
CA HIS A 168 12.66 -34.09 10.75
C HIS A 168 11.94 -33.09 9.84
N GLU A 169 10.81 -33.52 9.25
CA GLU A 169 9.99 -32.70 8.36
C GLU A 169 8.68 -32.27 9.03
N SER A 170 8.42 -30.96 9.13
CA SER A 170 7.14 -30.44 9.61
C SER A 170 6.38 -29.73 8.49
N GLY A 171 5.32 -30.35 7.98
CA GLY A 171 4.43 -29.72 6.97
C GLY A 171 3.67 -28.49 7.51
N PHE A 172 3.49 -28.40 8.83
CA PHE A 172 2.86 -27.25 9.49
C PHE A 172 3.62 -25.94 9.25
N VAL A 173 4.95 -25.97 9.37
CA VAL A 173 5.81 -24.78 9.20
C VAL A 173 5.69 -24.21 7.79
N TYR A 174 5.61 -25.07 6.76
CA TYR A 174 5.41 -24.62 5.38
C TYR A 174 4.10 -23.85 5.21
N HIS A 175 2.97 -24.40 5.68
CA HIS A 175 1.68 -23.76 5.53
C HIS A 175 1.61 -22.40 6.23
N HIS A 176 2.23 -22.30 7.41
CA HIS A 176 2.29 -21.05 8.15
C HIS A 176 3.22 -20.03 7.47
N ALA A 177 4.42 -20.45 7.09
CA ALA A 177 5.41 -19.58 6.46
C ALA A 177 4.92 -19.05 5.10
N ARG A 178 4.25 -19.88 4.29
CA ARG A 178 3.65 -19.43 3.03
C ARG A 178 2.58 -18.35 3.24
N ARG A 179 1.77 -18.47 4.29
CA ARG A 179 0.78 -17.44 4.64
C ARG A 179 1.46 -16.17 5.15
N MET A 180 2.56 -16.29 5.89
CA MET A 180 3.33 -15.15 6.39
C MET A 180 3.95 -14.31 5.27
N ILE A 181 4.40 -14.91 4.16
CA ILE A 181 4.93 -14.15 3.01
C ILE A 181 3.88 -13.17 2.48
N SER A 182 2.69 -13.67 2.15
CA SER A 182 1.61 -12.82 1.62
C SER A 182 1.13 -11.81 2.66
N SER A 183 1.04 -12.19 3.93
CA SER A 183 0.65 -11.28 5.01
C SER A 183 1.67 -10.15 5.21
N SER A 184 2.96 -10.46 5.11
CA SER A 184 4.04 -9.48 5.29
C SER A 184 4.10 -8.48 4.14
N LEU A 185 3.87 -8.94 2.91
CA LEU A 185 3.75 -8.07 1.73
C LEU A 185 2.58 -7.09 1.86
N ILE A 186 1.39 -7.60 2.21
CA ILE A 186 0.19 -6.78 2.39
C ILE A 186 0.39 -5.79 3.54
N ALA A 187 0.95 -6.25 4.68
CA ALA A 187 1.19 -5.40 5.83
C ALA A 187 2.20 -4.28 5.51
N THR A 188 3.34 -4.61 4.88
CA THR A 188 4.35 -3.63 4.51
C THR A 188 3.79 -2.61 3.52
N GLY A 189 3.05 -3.06 2.50
CA GLY A 189 2.42 -2.18 1.52
C GLY A 189 1.34 -1.28 2.14
N LEU A 190 0.51 -1.83 3.04
CA LEU A 190 -0.55 -1.06 3.70
C LEU A 190 0.04 -0.01 4.65
N VAL A 191 1.03 -0.38 5.45
CA VAL A 191 1.74 0.56 6.35
C VAL A 191 2.39 1.67 5.53
N TRP A 192 3.11 1.33 4.45
CA TRP A 192 3.74 2.32 3.59
C TRP A 192 2.73 3.31 2.98
N LEU A 193 1.61 2.80 2.46
CA LEU A 193 0.60 3.62 1.78
C LEU A 193 -0.28 4.44 2.73
N ALA A 194 -0.61 3.92 3.91
CA ALA A 194 -1.63 4.51 4.78
C ALA A 194 -1.08 5.46 5.87
N VAL A 195 0.23 5.42 6.15
CA VAL A 195 0.79 6.19 7.28
C VAL A 195 0.73 7.72 7.03
N PRO A 196 0.12 8.53 7.92
CA PRO A 196 -0.07 9.97 7.71
C PRO A 196 1.16 10.84 8.07
N ILE A 197 2.33 10.23 8.26
CA ILE A 197 3.58 10.94 8.56
C ILE A 197 4.61 10.72 7.44
N PHE A 198 5.53 11.67 7.27
CA PHE A 198 6.67 11.48 6.39
C PHE A 198 7.63 10.44 7.01
N LEU A 199 7.84 9.35 6.28
CA LEU A 199 8.83 8.33 6.58
C LEU A 199 9.69 8.14 5.34
N GLU A 200 11.00 8.11 5.52
CA GLU A 200 11.88 7.75 4.41
C GLU A 200 11.58 6.30 4.00
N PRO A 201 11.47 5.99 2.70
CA PRO A 201 11.08 4.67 2.23
C PRO A 201 11.98 3.56 2.74
N GLU A 202 13.26 3.85 2.96
CA GLU A 202 14.26 2.88 3.41
C GLU A 202 13.87 2.25 4.76
N TYR A 203 13.37 3.04 5.72
CA TYR A 203 13.01 2.54 7.05
C TYR A 203 11.81 1.62 7.05
N VAL A 204 10.94 1.66 6.04
CA VAL A 204 9.75 0.81 5.97
C VAL A 204 10.00 -0.38 5.04
N LEU A 205 10.60 -0.12 3.88
CA LEU A 205 10.77 -1.12 2.83
C LEU A 205 11.89 -2.12 3.15
N ILE A 206 13.01 -1.68 3.74
CA ILE A 206 14.13 -2.57 4.09
C ILE A 206 13.73 -3.62 5.13
N PRO A 207 13.17 -3.27 6.30
CA PRO A 207 12.78 -4.29 7.28
C PRO A 207 11.66 -5.19 6.74
N GLY A 208 10.74 -4.64 5.94
CA GLY A 208 9.74 -5.45 5.24
C GLY A 208 10.38 -6.48 4.32
N ALA A 209 11.37 -6.08 3.50
CA ALA A 209 12.07 -6.96 2.58
C ALA A 209 12.89 -8.04 3.31
N ILE A 210 13.54 -7.70 4.42
CA ILE A 210 14.25 -8.67 5.28
C ILE A 210 13.26 -9.71 5.83
N LEU A 211 12.14 -9.26 6.39
CA LEU A 211 11.13 -10.15 6.94
C LEU A 211 10.54 -11.10 5.89
N ILE A 212 10.27 -10.58 4.69
CA ILE A 212 9.78 -11.37 3.55
C ILE A 212 10.84 -12.38 3.10
N GLY A 213 12.10 -11.99 2.97
CA GLY A 213 13.19 -12.89 2.59
C GLY A 213 13.42 -14.02 3.61
N LEU A 214 13.40 -13.69 4.91
CA LEU A 214 13.53 -14.68 5.98
C LEU A 214 12.36 -15.67 6.00
N THR A 215 11.12 -15.17 5.91
CA THR A 215 9.93 -16.02 5.88
C THR A 215 9.88 -16.88 4.61
N ALA A 216 10.36 -16.36 3.48
CA ALA A 216 10.55 -17.13 2.25
C ALA A 216 11.56 -18.27 2.43
N SER A 217 12.74 -18.00 2.99
CA SER A 217 13.75 -19.04 3.30
C SER A 217 13.19 -20.15 4.18
N VAL A 218 12.48 -19.80 5.25
CA VAL A 218 11.81 -20.78 6.12
C VAL A 218 10.74 -21.57 5.36
N ALA A 219 9.92 -20.90 4.54
CA ALA A 219 8.86 -21.57 3.78
C ALA A 219 9.44 -22.61 2.81
N PHE A 220 10.43 -22.23 2.00
CA PHE A 220 11.01 -23.12 1.01
C PHE A 220 11.88 -24.22 1.63
N GLY A 221 12.55 -23.93 2.75
CA GLY A 221 13.28 -24.94 3.53
C GLY A 221 12.38 -26.01 4.15
N ALA A 222 11.15 -25.67 4.54
CA ALA A 222 10.18 -26.59 5.13
C ALA A 222 9.39 -27.42 4.09
N PHE A 223 9.59 -27.21 2.79
CA PHE A 223 8.78 -27.84 1.74
C PHE A 223 9.05 -29.34 1.59
N LYS A 224 7.97 -30.14 1.43
CA LYS A 224 7.98 -31.61 1.52
C LYS A 224 7.95 -32.37 0.18
N LYS A 225 7.47 -31.76 -0.92
CA LYS A 225 7.27 -32.45 -2.22
C LYS A 225 7.97 -31.71 -3.36
N HIS A 226 8.19 -32.39 -4.48
CA HIS A 226 8.73 -31.78 -5.70
C HIS A 226 7.88 -30.57 -6.13
N LEU A 227 8.55 -29.51 -6.57
CA LEU A 227 7.91 -28.35 -7.22
C LEU A 227 7.15 -28.80 -8.46
#